data_AF-A0A151DWY6-F1
#
_entry.id   AF-A0A151DWY6-F1
#
_cell.length_a   1.000
_cell.length_b   1.000
_cell.length_c   1.000
_cell.angle_alpha   90.00
_cell.angle_beta   90.00
_cell.angle_gamma   90.00
#
_symmetry.space_group_name_H-M   'P 1'
#
loop_
_entity.id
_entity.type
_entity.pdbx_description
1 polymer ?
#
loop_
_entity_poly.entity_id
_entity_poly.type
_entity_poly.pdbx_seq_one_letter_code
_entity_poly.pdbx_strand_id
1 'polypeptide(L)'
;MQENGGELWKKANKMFGKPRQQWKTVDEMIYGVDNYYNTSKDSYKIRNKAIIEAFNFHYKNNLFYNQFCKHRKLSPSNIKSEKDFHKIPMIPDSFFKDYPSENPMDVYNWLYQVSSVDIGKFDFQGKKLQNFLEWAERRLEGIVLHSSGTSGKFSIMFRDAETMKRLFHILIKLVMFHITKPVRDDIHFVYPGTPKTYLAMGHALGTASQIFDDEHKHFLTDRALNMEIVRLMSSGKAEGLKQKLELALLMKAMAKGQYTLLNLLQNLEKNRKQVILISFPFQIWDLMDIMEKKGIKLNLGDTNSFMATAGGWKIYSHKKVTEEDFARRIEKMFGIPKENYRDAYGMSEMNGLALSCEERYKHLTDWIYPIVLDDEMEPVGFGEWGRFAFLDPAGYGYPGFIMSGDKVRLLEKCPKCDKTGIVLDSEISRIGGAEARGCGNLMRNLLSEKLTN
;
A
#
# COMPACT_ATOMS: atom_id res chain seq x y z
N MET A 1 -12.52 18.26 -17.94
CA MET A 1 -11.71 17.57 -18.97
C MET A 1 -12.35 16.22 -19.19
N GLN A 2 -12.77 15.89 -20.43
CA GLN A 2 -13.72 14.83 -20.81
C GLN A 2 -14.10 13.80 -19.72
N GLU A 3 -15.29 13.98 -19.15
CA GLU A 3 -16.03 13.01 -18.33
C GLU A 3 -16.48 11.76 -19.13
N ASN A 4 -15.97 11.57 -20.35
CA ASN A 4 -16.14 10.37 -21.17
C ASN A 4 -15.04 9.34 -20.87
N GLY A 5 -14.79 9.04 -19.59
CA GLY A 5 -13.90 7.93 -19.27
C GLY A 5 -14.40 6.67 -19.97
N GLY A 6 -13.49 5.97 -20.65
CA GLY A 6 -13.78 4.69 -21.33
C GLY A 6 -14.44 3.68 -20.40
N GLU A 7 -14.85 2.53 -20.93
CA GLU A 7 -15.65 1.56 -20.17
C GLU A 7 -15.03 1.17 -18.81
N LEU A 8 -13.70 1.05 -18.76
CA LEU A 8 -12.94 0.79 -17.53
C LEU A 8 -13.14 1.85 -16.44
N TRP A 9 -13.19 3.14 -16.78
CA TRP A 9 -13.42 4.20 -15.79
C TRP A 9 -14.85 4.16 -15.26
N LYS A 10 -15.82 3.82 -16.11
CA LYS A 10 -17.21 3.63 -15.68
C LYS A 10 -17.33 2.44 -14.71
N LYS A 11 -16.67 1.31 -15.00
CA LYS A 11 -16.56 0.15 -14.09
C LYS A 11 -15.91 0.55 -12.77
N ALA A 12 -14.77 1.26 -12.82
CA ALA A 12 -14.06 1.75 -11.63
C ALA A 12 -14.91 2.68 -10.76
N ASN A 13 -15.60 3.66 -11.35
CA ASN A 13 -16.47 4.56 -10.59
C ASN A 13 -17.70 3.86 -10.02
N LYS A 14 -18.27 2.87 -10.72
CA LYS A 14 -19.37 2.07 -10.19
C LYS A 14 -18.95 1.29 -8.95
N MET A 15 -17.72 0.77 -8.92
CA MET A 15 -17.21 -0.06 -7.82
C MET A 15 -16.65 0.77 -6.66
N PHE A 16 -15.85 1.79 -6.97
CA PHE A 16 -15.04 2.52 -5.98
C PHE A 16 -15.35 4.02 -5.91
N GLY A 17 -16.19 4.53 -6.81
CA GLY A 17 -16.65 5.91 -6.78
C GLY A 17 -17.67 6.15 -5.65
N LYS A 18 -17.94 7.44 -5.41
CA LYS A 18 -18.86 7.89 -4.37
C LYS A 18 -19.68 9.09 -4.87
N PRO A 19 -21.01 9.10 -4.71
CA PRO A 19 -21.82 10.27 -5.06
C PRO A 19 -21.42 11.51 -4.27
N ARG A 20 -21.37 12.67 -4.93
CA ARG A 20 -20.91 13.93 -4.34
C ARG A 20 -21.69 14.33 -3.08
N GLN A 21 -22.97 14.01 -2.99
CA GLN A 21 -23.83 14.29 -1.83
C GLN A 21 -23.41 13.53 -0.56
N GLN A 22 -22.62 12.46 -0.71
CA GLN A 22 -22.14 11.65 0.41
C GLN A 22 -20.69 11.98 0.81
N TRP A 23 -20.05 12.94 0.12
CA TRP A 23 -18.66 13.27 0.36
C TRP A 23 -18.45 13.92 1.73
N LYS A 24 -17.43 13.43 2.44
CA LYS A 24 -16.81 14.10 3.59
C LYS A 24 -15.72 15.04 3.11
N THR A 25 -15.14 15.85 4.01
CA THR A 25 -14.06 16.79 3.64
C THR A 25 -12.89 16.08 2.92
N VAL A 26 -12.45 14.91 3.38
CA VAL A 26 -11.37 14.15 2.72
C VAL A 26 -11.75 13.69 1.30
N ASP A 27 -13.04 13.43 1.06
CA ASP A 27 -13.54 12.93 -0.22
C ASP A 27 -13.43 14.00 -1.32
N GLU A 28 -13.41 15.29 -0.96
CA GLU A 28 -13.14 16.38 -1.90
C GLU A 28 -11.74 16.26 -2.51
N MET A 29 -10.75 15.80 -1.74
CA MET A 29 -9.37 15.60 -2.21
C MET A 29 -9.17 14.28 -2.95
N ILE A 30 -9.99 13.27 -2.65
CA ILE A 30 -9.89 11.93 -3.24
C ILE A 30 -10.68 11.87 -4.54
N TYR A 31 -11.95 12.23 -4.52
CA TYR A 31 -12.84 12.09 -5.67
C TYR A 31 -12.94 13.37 -6.51
N GLY A 32 -12.77 14.54 -5.89
CA GLY A 32 -12.97 15.85 -6.51
C GLY A 32 -11.79 16.40 -7.31
N VAL A 33 -10.64 15.72 -7.30
CA VAL A 33 -9.40 16.22 -7.91
C VAL A 33 -9.14 15.53 -9.25
N ASP A 34 -9.03 16.28 -10.34
CA ASP A 34 -8.71 15.74 -11.68
C ASP A 34 -7.25 15.27 -11.80
N ASN A 35 -6.33 15.97 -11.14
CA ASN A 35 -4.89 15.71 -11.16
C ASN A 35 -4.30 15.82 -9.75
N TYR A 36 -3.85 14.70 -9.20
CA TYR A 36 -3.28 14.62 -7.84
C TYR A 36 -1.88 15.22 -7.70
N TYR A 37 -1.26 15.69 -8.79
CA TYR A 37 0.04 16.37 -8.79
C TYR A 37 -0.08 17.87 -9.09
N ASN A 38 -1.29 18.42 -8.99
CA ASN A 38 -1.59 19.85 -9.09
C ASN A 38 -2.19 20.37 -7.77
N THR A 39 -1.40 20.26 -6.70
CA THR A 39 -1.69 20.72 -5.36
C THR A 39 -1.80 22.25 -5.31
N SER A 40 -2.93 22.75 -4.83
CA SER A 40 -3.12 24.18 -4.57
C SER A 40 -2.98 24.49 -3.07
N LYS A 41 -2.79 25.77 -2.71
CA LYS A 41 -2.84 26.20 -1.29
C LYS A 41 -4.19 25.87 -0.63
N ASP A 42 -5.27 25.83 -1.41
CA ASP A 42 -6.59 25.46 -0.89
C ASP A 42 -6.68 23.95 -0.59
N SER A 43 -5.94 23.12 -1.32
CA SER A 43 -5.83 21.68 -1.04
C SER A 43 -5.31 21.41 0.38
N TYR A 44 -4.36 22.21 0.89
CA TYR A 44 -3.86 22.05 2.26
C TYR A 44 -4.87 22.45 3.32
N LYS A 45 -5.72 23.46 3.07
CA LYS A 45 -6.81 23.81 4.00
C LYS A 45 -7.82 22.67 4.13
N ILE A 46 -8.19 22.05 3.00
CA ILE A 46 -9.11 20.91 2.98
C ILE A 46 -8.47 19.72 3.72
N ARG A 47 -7.20 19.40 3.45
CA ARG A 47 -6.45 18.37 4.19
C ARG A 47 -6.47 18.61 5.69
N ASN A 48 -6.12 19.82 6.12
CA ASN A 48 -5.99 20.14 7.53
C ASN A 48 -7.35 20.00 8.24
N LYS A 49 -8.44 20.43 7.60
CA LYS A 49 -9.80 20.21 8.10
C LYS A 49 -10.13 18.70 8.18
N ALA A 50 -9.80 17.94 7.14
CA ALA A 50 -10.02 16.49 7.11
C ALA A 50 -9.26 15.75 8.23
N ILE A 51 -8.02 16.17 8.54
CA ILE A 51 -7.22 15.60 9.64
C ILE A 51 -7.88 15.86 11.00
N ILE A 52 -8.39 17.07 11.23
CA ILE A 52 -9.10 17.42 12.47
C ILE A 52 -10.39 16.57 12.60
N GLU A 53 -11.14 16.42 11.51
CA GLU A 53 -12.34 15.57 11.48
C GLU A 53 -12.01 14.10 11.77
N ALA A 54 -10.96 13.56 11.13
CA ALA A 54 -10.49 12.21 11.36
C ALA A 54 -10.03 12.01 12.82
N PHE A 55 -9.26 12.95 13.38
CA PHE A 55 -8.82 12.88 14.77
C PHE A 55 -10.01 12.82 15.73
N ASN A 56 -11.01 13.70 15.54
CA ASN A 56 -12.22 13.73 16.36
C ASN A 56 -13.03 12.42 16.23
N PHE A 57 -13.12 11.90 15.01
CA PHE A 57 -13.81 10.64 14.73
C PHE A 57 -13.14 9.46 15.44
N HIS A 58 -11.83 9.30 15.30
CA HIS A 58 -11.09 8.21 15.95
C HIS A 58 -11.07 8.36 17.46
N TYR A 59 -10.91 9.58 18.00
CA TYR A 59 -10.99 9.83 19.44
C TYR A 59 -12.33 9.36 20.02
N LYS A 60 -13.44 9.56 19.29
CA LYS A 60 -14.79 9.18 19.75
C LYS A 60 -15.06 7.67 19.60
N ASN A 61 -14.65 7.07 18.49
CA ASN A 61 -15.14 5.75 18.07
C ASN A 61 -14.12 4.62 18.22
N ASN A 62 -12.86 4.92 18.53
CA ASN A 62 -11.82 3.91 18.67
C ASN A 62 -11.44 3.76 20.16
N LEU A 63 -11.66 2.56 20.72
CA LEU A 63 -11.47 2.34 22.15
C LEU A 63 -10.02 2.54 22.58
N PHE A 64 -9.08 1.92 21.85
CA PHE A 64 -7.66 2.07 22.08
C PHE A 64 -7.20 3.52 21.92
N TYR A 65 -7.57 4.16 20.81
CA TYR A 65 -7.08 5.50 20.50
C TYR A 65 -7.65 6.56 21.45
N ASN A 66 -8.89 6.38 21.93
CA ASN A 66 -9.47 7.22 22.98
C ASN A 66 -8.61 7.18 24.26
N GLN A 67 -8.25 5.97 24.71
CA GLN A 67 -7.40 5.79 25.89
C GLN A 67 -6.00 6.35 25.67
N PHE A 68 -5.42 6.11 24.49
CA PHE A 68 -4.11 6.64 24.15
C PHE A 68 -4.06 8.17 24.19
N CYS A 69 -5.11 8.83 23.66
CA CYS A 69 -5.26 10.28 23.76
C CYS A 69 -5.43 10.76 25.21
N LYS A 70 -6.29 10.11 26.00
CA LYS A 70 -6.51 10.46 27.42
C LYS A 70 -5.26 10.31 28.26
N HIS A 71 -4.48 9.25 28.04
CA HIS A 71 -3.19 9.05 28.71
C HIS A 71 -2.21 10.19 28.42
N ARG A 72 -2.22 10.71 27.18
CA ARG A 72 -1.46 11.89 26.77
C ARG A 72 -2.12 13.23 27.15
N LYS A 73 -3.23 13.22 27.90
CA LYS A 73 -4.01 14.41 28.30
C LYS A 73 -4.48 15.24 27.10
N LEU A 74 -4.82 14.57 26.00
CA LEU A 74 -5.30 15.18 24.76
C LEU A 74 -6.77 14.89 24.52
N SER A 75 -7.45 15.87 23.91
CA SER A 75 -8.85 15.80 23.51
C SER A 75 -9.06 16.60 22.20
N PRO A 76 -10.23 16.44 21.55
CA PRO A 76 -10.64 17.25 20.39
C PRO A 76 -10.51 18.78 20.54
N SER A 77 -10.48 19.32 21.77
CA SER A 77 -10.30 20.75 21.99
C SER A 77 -8.85 21.21 21.76
N ASN A 78 -7.88 20.30 21.81
CA ASN A 78 -6.46 20.60 21.70
C ASN A 78 -5.93 20.65 20.25
N ILE A 79 -6.68 20.09 19.29
CA ILE A 79 -6.29 19.99 17.88
C ILE A 79 -7.23 20.86 17.06
N LYS A 80 -6.84 22.11 16.78
CA LYS A 80 -7.69 23.10 16.08
C LYS A 80 -7.10 23.60 14.77
N SER A 81 -5.81 23.42 14.58
CA SER A 81 -5.10 23.87 13.38
C SER A 81 -3.90 22.98 13.08
N GLU A 82 -3.29 23.19 11.91
CA GLU A 82 -2.04 22.52 11.51
C GLU A 82 -0.92 22.66 12.55
N LYS A 83 -0.85 23.81 13.24
CA LYS A 83 0.13 24.05 14.30
C LYS A 83 0.01 23.06 15.45
N ASP A 84 -1.13 22.39 15.62
CA ASP A 84 -1.36 21.41 16.69
C ASP A 84 -1.06 19.98 16.24
N PHE A 85 -0.77 19.73 14.96
CA PHE A 85 -0.65 18.37 14.43
C PHE A 85 0.50 17.58 15.04
N HIS A 86 1.58 18.25 15.46
CA HIS A 86 2.67 17.62 16.22
C HIS A 86 2.21 16.99 17.55
N LYS A 87 1.06 17.41 18.10
CA LYS A 87 0.48 16.85 19.33
C LYS A 87 -0.29 15.56 19.08
N ILE A 88 -0.69 15.26 17.84
CA ILE A 88 -1.53 14.09 17.54
C ILE A 88 -0.76 12.81 17.88
N PRO A 89 -1.30 11.92 18.74
CA PRO A 89 -0.62 10.68 19.10
C PRO A 89 -0.43 9.75 17.89
N MET A 90 0.82 9.51 17.50
CA MET A 90 1.14 8.61 16.38
C MET A 90 1.32 7.17 16.83
N ILE A 91 0.92 6.23 15.96
CA ILE A 91 0.93 4.78 16.14
C ILE A 91 2.12 4.21 15.35
N PRO A 92 3.08 3.51 15.98
CA PRO A 92 4.13 2.81 15.28
C PRO A 92 3.56 1.75 14.31
N ASP A 93 4.13 1.60 13.12
CA ASP A 93 3.77 0.55 12.15
C ASP A 93 3.80 -0.87 12.75
N SER A 94 4.70 -1.11 13.71
CA SER A 94 4.80 -2.37 14.44
C SER A 94 3.57 -2.72 15.28
N PHE A 95 2.73 -1.75 15.66
CA PHE A 95 1.54 -1.96 16.49
C PHE A 95 0.55 -2.95 15.86
N PHE A 96 0.45 -2.97 14.53
CA PHE A 96 -0.44 -3.89 13.81
C PHE A 96 0.00 -5.36 13.87
N LYS A 97 1.11 -5.66 14.55
CA LYS A 97 1.61 -7.01 14.87
C LYS A 97 1.38 -7.39 16.35
N ASP A 98 0.89 -6.47 17.17
CA ASP A 98 0.78 -6.63 18.63
C ASP A 98 -0.50 -7.34 19.07
N TYR A 99 -1.23 -8.00 18.16
CA TYR A 99 -2.31 -8.89 18.56
C TYR A 99 -1.77 -10.04 19.46
N PRO A 100 -2.53 -10.47 20.49
CA PRO A 100 -2.00 -11.36 21.53
C PRO A 100 -1.55 -12.71 21.00
N SER A 101 -2.38 -13.35 20.17
CA SER A 101 -2.11 -14.66 19.58
C SER A 101 -2.82 -14.79 18.21
N GLU A 102 -2.50 -15.85 17.45
CA GLU A 102 -3.21 -16.17 16.20
C GLU A 102 -4.56 -16.88 16.44
N ASN A 103 -5.03 -16.99 17.70
CA ASN A 103 -6.38 -17.45 18.01
C ASN A 103 -7.42 -16.43 17.48
N PRO A 104 -8.41 -16.87 16.68
CA PRO A 104 -9.43 -15.98 16.13
C PRO A 104 -10.15 -15.07 17.14
N MET A 105 -10.43 -15.56 18.36
CA MET A 105 -11.08 -14.76 19.39
C MET A 105 -10.14 -13.66 19.90
N ASP A 106 -8.86 -13.96 20.10
CA ASP A 106 -7.88 -12.97 20.55
C ASP A 106 -7.69 -11.87 19.49
N VAL A 107 -7.62 -12.27 18.21
CA VAL A 107 -7.52 -11.31 17.10
C VAL A 107 -8.80 -10.48 16.98
N TYR A 108 -9.98 -11.07 17.15
CA TYR A 108 -11.23 -10.32 17.18
C TYR A 108 -11.26 -9.30 18.31
N ASN A 109 -10.91 -9.69 19.54
CA ASN A 109 -10.91 -8.79 20.70
C ASN A 109 -9.92 -7.63 20.49
N TRP A 110 -8.75 -7.92 19.91
CA TRP A 110 -7.80 -6.89 19.51
C TRP A 110 -8.39 -5.96 18.45
N LEU A 111 -8.94 -6.51 17.34
CA LEU A 111 -9.59 -5.74 16.28
C LEU A 111 -10.71 -4.86 16.81
N TYR A 112 -11.53 -5.36 17.73
CA TYR A 112 -12.63 -4.61 18.35
C TYR A 112 -12.12 -3.37 19.11
N GLN A 113 -10.94 -3.45 19.74
CA GLN A 113 -10.36 -2.32 20.44
C GLN A 113 -9.70 -1.30 19.50
N VAL A 114 -9.08 -1.77 18.41
CA VAL A 114 -8.29 -0.93 17.50
C VAL A 114 -9.06 -0.45 16.27
N SER A 115 -10.28 -0.94 16.06
CA SER A 115 -11.19 -0.46 15.01
C SER A 115 -11.94 0.79 15.46
N SER A 116 -12.23 1.66 14.50
CA SER A 116 -13.07 2.87 14.71
C SER A 116 -14.47 2.69 14.13
N VAL A 117 -14.74 1.50 13.59
CA VAL A 117 -16.02 1.07 13.02
C VAL A 117 -16.47 -0.20 13.72
N ASP A 118 -17.77 -0.48 13.65
CA ASP A 118 -18.31 -1.74 14.14
C ASP A 118 -17.86 -2.89 13.21
N ILE A 119 -17.27 -3.92 13.80
CA ILE A 119 -16.85 -5.14 13.10
C ILE A 119 -17.87 -6.29 13.26
N GLY A 120 -19.02 -6.01 13.87
CA GLY A 120 -20.09 -6.94 14.15
C GLY A 120 -19.78 -7.86 15.33
N LYS A 121 -20.78 -8.63 15.78
CA LYS A 121 -20.61 -9.60 16.88
C LYS A 121 -19.75 -10.78 16.44
N PHE A 122 -18.91 -11.28 17.34
CA PHE A 122 -18.16 -12.51 17.10
C PHE A 122 -19.07 -13.74 17.04
N ASP A 123 -19.14 -14.36 15.87
CA ASP A 123 -19.86 -15.61 15.61
C ASP A 123 -19.04 -16.57 14.73
N PHE A 124 -17.72 -16.35 14.66
CA PHE A 124 -16.82 -17.19 13.89
C PHE A 124 -16.57 -18.54 14.58
N GLN A 125 -16.81 -19.64 13.87
CA GLN A 125 -16.69 -21.01 14.40
C GLN A 125 -15.38 -21.73 14.02
N GLY A 126 -14.51 -21.09 13.24
CA GLY A 126 -13.25 -21.68 12.78
C GLY A 126 -12.10 -21.55 13.80
N LYS A 127 -10.99 -22.27 13.52
CA LYS A 127 -9.76 -22.22 14.34
C LYS A 127 -8.59 -21.51 13.66
N LYS A 128 -8.61 -21.39 12.33
CA LYS A 128 -7.49 -20.87 11.55
C LYS A 128 -7.63 -19.37 11.34
N LEU A 129 -6.55 -18.63 11.61
CA LEU A 129 -6.48 -17.18 11.38
C LEU A 129 -6.84 -16.79 9.95
N GLN A 130 -6.37 -17.54 8.95
CA GLN A 130 -6.71 -17.33 7.53
C GLN A 130 -8.23 -17.24 7.29
N ASN A 131 -8.99 -18.19 7.85
CA ASN A 131 -10.45 -18.22 7.70
C ASN A 131 -11.12 -17.10 8.51
N PHE A 132 -10.50 -16.67 9.61
CA PHE A 132 -10.96 -15.51 10.37
C PHE A 132 -10.79 -14.22 9.58
N LEU A 133 -9.70 -14.04 8.81
CA LEU A 133 -9.52 -12.88 7.94
C LEU A 133 -10.63 -12.80 6.87
N GLU A 134 -11.01 -13.95 6.29
CA GLU A 134 -12.15 -14.04 5.36
C GLU A 134 -13.48 -13.67 6.01
N TRP A 135 -13.71 -14.08 7.26
CA TRP A 135 -14.88 -13.69 8.03
C TRP A 135 -14.90 -12.18 8.31
N ALA A 136 -13.77 -11.61 8.74
CA ALA A 136 -13.64 -10.20 9.07
C ALA A 136 -13.83 -9.31 7.84
N GLU A 137 -13.25 -9.69 6.69
CA GLU A 137 -13.40 -8.97 5.43
C GLU A 137 -14.87 -8.87 5.00
N ARG A 138 -15.63 -9.97 5.08
CA ARG A 138 -17.06 -9.99 4.76
C ARG A 138 -17.86 -9.07 5.68
N ARG A 139 -17.52 -9.03 6.97
CA ARG A 139 -18.22 -8.19 7.96
C ARG A 139 -17.97 -6.70 7.77
N LEU A 140 -16.76 -6.35 7.34
CA LEU A 140 -16.38 -4.97 7.05
C LEU A 140 -16.93 -4.45 5.72
N GLU A 141 -17.45 -5.36 4.86
CA GLU A 141 -17.72 -5.09 3.44
C GLU A 141 -16.54 -4.38 2.76
N GLY A 142 -15.32 -4.76 3.18
CA GLY A 142 -14.10 -4.02 2.95
C GLY A 142 -12.97 -4.92 2.50
N ILE A 143 -11.76 -4.64 2.96
CA ILE A 143 -10.58 -5.43 2.62
C ILE A 143 -9.69 -5.64 3.85
N VAL A 144 -9.28 -6.90 4.07
CA VAL A 144 -8.33 -7.28 5.11
C VAL A 144 -7.05 -7.76 4.45
N LEU A 145 -5.91 -7.28 4.94
CA LEU A 145 -4.60 -7.51 4.37
C LEU A 145 -3.63 -7.94 5.47
N HIS A 146 -2.64 -8.73 5.11
CA HIS A 146 -1.48 -8.97 5.96
C HIS A 146 -0.16 -8.64 5.25
N SER A 147 0.85 -8.29 6.06
CA SER A 147 2.23 -8.11 5.58
C SER A 147 2.87 -9.44 5.12
N SER A 148 4.13 -9.45 4.69
CA SER A 148 4.85 -10.69 4.38
C SER A 148 5.35 -11.47 5.62
N GLY A 149 5.26 -10.92 6.83
CA GLY A 149 5.60 -11.65 8.07
C GLY A 149 7.10 -11.87 8.31
N THR A 150 7.98 -11.07 7.70
CA THR A 150 9.45 -11.21 7.78
C THR A 150 10.03 -11.17 9.20
N SER A 151 9.31 -10.60 10.17
CA SER A 151 9.70 -10.56 11.59
C SER A 151 9.06 -11.66 12.44
N GLY A 152 8.44 -12.69 11.84
CA GLY A 152 7.80 -13.81 12.53
C GLY A 152 6.32 -13.61 12.91
N LYS A 153 5.84 -12.36 12.93
CA LYS A 153 4.41 -12.00 13.02
C LYS A 153 3.98 -11.17 11.80
N PHE A 154 2.74 -11.36 11.38
CA PHE A 154 2.12 -10.58 10.33
C PHE A 154 1.58 -9.26 10.89
N SER A 155 1.75 -8.12 10.21
CA SER A 155 0.86 -6.98 10.45
C SER A 155 -0.50 -7.31 9.86
N ILE A 156 -1.59 -7.18 10.62
CA ILE A 156 -2.97 -7.32 10.12
C ILE A 156 -3.54 -5.92 9.95
N MET A 157 -3.92 -5.59 8.71
CA MET A 157 -4.58 -4.35 8.36
C MET A 157 -5.99 -4.63 7.89
N PHE A 158 -6.93 -3.81 8.30
CA PHE A 158 -8.33 -3.92 7.93
C PHE A 158 -8.83 -2.56 7.47
N ARG A 159 -9.59 -2.56 6.38
CA ARG A 159 -10.22 -1.37 5.82
C ARG A 159 -11.70 -1.70 5.70
N ASP A 160 -12.53 -0.83 6.23
CA ASP A 160 -13.97 -0.89 6.01
C ASP A 160 -14.31 -0.53 4.55
N ALA A 161 -15.57 -0.69 4.19
CA ALA A 161 -16.07 -0.34 2.85
C ALA A 161 -15.67 1.07 2.40
N GLU A 162 -15.75 2.06 3.29
CA GLU A 162 -15.43 3.46 2.97
C GLU A 162 -13.94 3.66 2.70
N THR A 163 -13.08 3.17 3.59
CA THR A 163 -11.62 3.25 3.42
C THR A 163 -11.17 2.48 2.18
N MET A 164 -11.77 1.33 1.92
CA MET A 164 -11.52 0.51 0.74
C MET A 164 -11.85 1.27 -0.56
N LYS A 165 -13.06 1.85 -0.65
CA LYS A 165 -13.48 2.61 -1.84
C LYS A 165 -12.54 3.77 -2.12
N ARG A 166 -12.15 4.53 -1.09
CA ARG A 166 -11.17 5.62 -1.20
C ARG A 166 -9.84 5.14 -1.76
N LEU A 167 -9.27 4.10 -1.15
CA LEU A 167 -7.97 3.55 -1.57
C LEU A 167 -8.01 3.07 -3.03
N PHE A 168 -9.02 2.32 -3.44
CA PHE A 168 -9.06 1.81 -4.81
C PHE A 168 -9.42 2.89 -5.83
N HIS A 169 -10.21 3.90 -5.47
CA HIS A 169 -10.41 5.05 -6.33
C HIS A 169 -9.08 5.74 -6.67
N ILE A 170 -8.24 6.02 -5.67
CA ILE A 170 -6.92 6.63 -5.94
C ILE A 170 -6.02 5.70 -6.73
N LEU A 171 -5.86 4.43 -6.33
CA LEU A 171 -4.94 3.52 -6.99
C LEU A 171 -5.26 3.39 -8.48
N ILE A 172 -6.54 3.23 -8.82
CA ILE A 172 -6.99 3.14 -10.20
C ILE A 172 -6.82 4.48 -10.92
N LYS A 173 -7.29 5.59 -10.34
CA LYS A 173 -7.22 6.90 -11.01
C LYS A 173 -5.77 7.32 -11.26
N LEU A 174 -4.87 7.12 -10.31
CA LEU A 174 -3.48 7.53 -10.40
C LEU A 174 -2.68 6.64 -11.38
N VAL A 175 -2.78 5.31 -11.23
CA VAL A 175 -1.98 4.39 -12.05
C VAL A 175 -2.52 4.30 -13.47
N MET A 176 -3.85 4.18 -13.62
CA MET A 176 -4.46 3.90 -14.92
C MET A 176 -4.89 5.16 -15.65
N PHE A 177 -5.42 6.16 -14.97
CA PHE A 177 -6.07 7.30 -15.63
C PHE A 177 -5.32 8.61 -15.51
N HIS A 178 -4.22 8.64 -14.77
CA HIS A 178 -3.34 9.80 -14.69
C HIS A 178 -2.05 9.57 -15.47
N ILE A 179 -1.37 8.45 -15.22
CA ILE A 179 -0.05 8.17 -15.81
C ILE A 179 -0.15 7.39 -17.13
N THR A 180 -0.98 6.34 -17.17
CA THR A 180 -1.16 5.55 -18.40
C THR A 180 -2.12 6.28 -19.35
N LYS A 181 -1.62 7.15 -20.23
CA LYS A 181 -2.46 7.88 -21.21
C LYS A 181 -1.91 7.80 -22.63
N PRO A 182 -2.73 7.42 -23.63
CA PRO A 182 -4.14 6.99 -23.52
C PRO A 182 -4.29 5.58 -22.91
N VAL A 183 -5.46 5.29 -22.34
CA VAL A 183 -5.90 3.93 -21.96
C VAL A 183 -6.76 3.38 -23.08
N ARG A 184 -6.37 2.24 -23.66
CA ARG A 184 -7.17 1.53 -24.65
C ARG A 184 -8.23 0.67 -23.96
N ASP A 185 -9.37 0.45 -24.61
CA ASP A 185 -10.42 -0.42 -24.07
C ASP A 185 -9.97 -1.90 -24.01
N ASP A 186 -9.03 -2.30 -24.86
CA ASP A 186 -8.44 -3.65 -24.91
C ASP A 186 -7.11 -3.79 -24.16
N ILE A 187 -6.89 -2.95 -23.15
CA ILE A 187 -5.68 -2.99 -22.29
C ILE A 187 -5.69 -4.19 -21.36
N HIS A 188 -4.53 -4.83 -21.19
CA HIS A 188 -4.37 -6.00 -20.33
C HIS A 188 -3.64 -5.65 -19.03
N PHE A 189 -4.23 -6.05 -17.90
CA PHE A 189 -3.61 -6.02 -16.58
C PHE A 189 -2.79 -7.29 -16.36
N VAL A 190 -1.53 -7.15 -15.95
CA VAL A 190 -0.64 -8.27 -15.67
C VAL A 190 -0.06 -8.12 -14.27
N TYR A 191 -0.36 -9.08 -13.40
CA TYR A 191 0.28 -9.22 -12.10
C TYR A 191 0.90 -10.62 -11.98
N PRO A 192 2.24 -10.74 -11.90
CA PRO A 192 2.92 -12.02 -11.88
C PRO A 192 2.90 -12.74 -10.51
N GLY A 193 1.76 -12.67 -9.83
CA GLY A 193 1.44 -13.39 -8.60
C GLY A 193 0.07 -14.04 -8.67
N THR A 194 -0.52 -14.29 -7.50
CA THR A 194 -1.90 -14.77 -7.36
C THR A 194 -2.77 -13.71 -6.69
N PRO A 195 -4.04 -13.55 -7.10
CA PRO A 195 -5.01 -12.74 -6.37
C PRO A 195 -5.62 -13.53 -5.19
N LYS A 196 -5.42 -14.87 -5.13
CA LYS A 196 -5.92 -15.73 -4.05
C LYS A 196 -4.96 -15.70 -2.87
N THR A 197 -4.87 -14.55 -2.21
CA THR A 197 -3.97 -14.33 -1.06
C THR A 197 -4.47 -13.15 -0.24
N TYR A 198 -4.10 -13.10 1.04
CA TYR A 198 -4.31 -11.91 1.88
C TYR A 198 -3.04 -11.06 2.00
N LEU A 199 -1.95 -11.42 1.29
CA LEU A 199 -0.75 -10.59 1.22
C LEU A 199 -1.09 -9.25 0.58
N ALA A 200 -0.72 -8.15 1.25
CA ALA A 200 -1.17 -6.79 0.95
C ALA A 200 -1.20 -6.43 -0.55
N MET A 201 -0.09 -6.62 -1.27
CA MET A 201 -0.03 -6.28 -2.69
C MET A 201 -0.86 -7.22 -3.57
N GLY A 202 -0.84 -8.53 -3.30
CA GLY A 202 -1.56 -9.51 -4.11
C GLY A 202 -3.07 -9.37 -3.98
N HIS A 203 -3.57 -9.21 -2.74
CA HIS A 203 -5.00 -9.04 -2.49
C HIS A 203 -5.49 -7.70 -3.05
N ALA A 204 -4.76 -6.60 -2.82
CA ALA A 204 -5.15 -5.29 -3.34
C ALA A 204 -5.18 -5.24 -4.88
N LEU A 205 -4.17 -5.82 -5.55
CA LEU A 205 -4.16 -5.93 -7.00
C LEU A 205 -5.28 -6.86 -7.51
N GLY A 206 -5.58 -7.94 -6.78
CA GLY A 206 -6.75 -8.77 -7.03
C GLY A 206 -8.06 -7.97 -7.03
N THR A 207 -8.29 -7.16 -6.00
CA THR A 207 -9.47 -6.29 -5.90
C THR A 207 -9.51 -5.23 -7.00
N ALA A 208 -8.39 -4.52 -7.25
CA ALA A 208 -8.32 -3.50 -8.28
C ALA A 208 -8.55 -4.07 -9.69
N SER A 209 -8.10 -5.30 -9.96
CA SER A 209 -8.24 -5.96 -11.26
C SER A 209 -9.68 -6.31 -11.64
N GLN A 210 -10.64 -6.21 -10.71
CA GLN A 210 -12.04 -6.55 -10.97
C GLN A 210 -12.71 -5.60 -11.97
N ILE A 211 -12.11 -4.44 -12.26
CA ILE A 211 -12.61 -3.53 -13.29
C ILE A 211 -12.33 -4.05 -14.71
N PHE A 212 -11.41 -5.00 -14.87
CA PHE A 212 -11.04 -5.60 -16.15
C PHE A 212 -11.88 -6.86 -16.39
N ASP A 213 -12.20 -7.10 -17.66
CA ASP A 213 -12.81 -8.36 -18.09
C ASP A 213 -11.83 -9.52 -17.91
N ASP A 214 -12.34 -10.74 -17.76
CA ASP A 214 -11.53 -11.91 -17.39
C ASP A 214 -10.43 -12.21 -18.42
N GLU A 215 -10.67 -11.96 -19.70
CA GLU A 215 -9.68 -12.10 -20.78
C GLU A 215 -8.58 -11.02 -20.77
N HIS A 216 -8.80 -9.92 -20.04
CA HIS A 216 -7.91 -8.78 -19.95
C HIS A 216 -7.11 -8.73 -18.64
N LYS A 217 -7.28 -9.68 -17.71
CA LYS A 217 -6.47 -9.76 -16.49
C LYS A 217 -5.69 -11.07 -16.41
N HIS A 218 -4.39 -10.96 -16.13
CA HIS A 218 -3.47 -12.09 -16.16
C HIS A 218 -2.75 -12.26 -14.83
N PHE A 219 -2.94 -13.44 -14.25
CA PHE A 219 -2.23 -13.91 -13.06
C PHE A 219 -1.44 -15.17 -13.41
N LEU A 220 -0.22 -15.31 -12.90
CA LEU A 220 0.65 -16.42 -13.31
C LEU A 220 0.44 -17.71 -12.52
N THR A 221 -0.34 -17.65 -11.44
CA THR A 221 -0.64 -18.84 -10.65
C THR A 221 -2.02 -18.77 -10.02
N ASP A 222 -2.77 -19.86 -10.18
CA ASP A 222 -4.04 -20.09 -9.49
C ASP A 222 -3.88 -20.63 -8.08
N ARG A 223 -2.65 -20.94 -7.66
CA ARG A 223 -2.36 -21.46 -6.33
C ARG A 223 -2.64 -20.37 -5.31
N ALA A 224 -3.41 -20.69 -4.28
CA ALA A 224 -3.61 -19.80 -3.15
C ALA A 224 -2.31 -19.65 -2.34
N LEU A 225 -1.97 -18.41 -1.97
CA LEU A 225 -0.87 -18.12 -1.04
C LEU A 225 -1.46 -17.79 0.33
N ASN A 226 -1.57 -18.83 1.16
CA ASN A 226 -1.97 -18.71 2.56
C ASN A 226 -0.79 -18.22 3.43
N MET A 227 -1.08 -17.87 4.68
CA MET A 227 -0.10 -17.36 5.64
C MET A 227 1.08 -18.32 5.90
N GLU A 228 0.85 -19.64 5.88
CA GLU A 228 1.90 -20.65 6.06
C GLU A 228 2.92 -20.60 4.90
N ILE A 229 2.43 -20.58 3.66
CA ILE A 229 3.28 -20.47 2.46
C ILE A 229 4.03 -19.14 2.46
N VAL A 230 3.36 -18.03 2.78
CA VAL A 230 4.00 -16.70 2.84
C VAL A 230 5.11 -16.67 3.89
N ARG A 231 4.90 -17.29 5.06
CA ARG A 231 5.92 -17.41 6.12
C ARG A 231 7.11 -18.27 5.68
N LEU A 232 6.84 -19.38 4.99
CA LEU A 232 7.89 -20.24 4.43
C LEU A 232 8.73 -19.49 3.39
N MET A 233 8.09 -18.71 2.51
CA MET A 233 8.76 -17.91 1.48
C MET A 233 9.58 -16.75 2.06
N SER A 234 9.06 -16.06 3.07
CA SER A 234 9.71 -14.87 3.65
C SER A 234 10.85 -15.20 4.62
N SER A 235 10.74 -16.30 5.36
CA SER A 235 11.78 -16.69 6.32
C SER A 235 12.92 -17.45 5.67
N GLY A 236 12.65 -18.18 4.57
CA GLY A 236 13.60 -19.12 3.96
C GLY A 236 14.00 -20.29 4.88
N LYS A 237 13.43 -20.36 6.10
CA LYS A 237 13.73 -21.36 7.12
C LYS A 237 12.70 -22.48 7.01
N ALA A 238 13.07 -23.52 6.26
CA ALA A 238 12.28 -24.74 6.16
C ALA A 238 12.76 -25.76 7.22
N GLU A 239 11.88 -26.09 8.16
CA GLU A 239 12.13 -27.07 9.20
C GLU A 239 11.60 -28.45 8.77
N GLY A 240 12.47 -29.46 8.83
CA GLY A 240 12.16 -30.82 8.41
C GLY A 240 12.13 -31.04 6.88
N LEU A 241 12.03 -32.30 6.48
CA LEU A 241 12.07 -32.71 5.06
C LEU A 241 10.87 -32.20 4.25
N LYS A 242 9.66 -32.20 4.85
CA LYS A 242 8.43 -31.81 4.16
C LYS A 242 8.46 -30.33 3.74
N GLN A 243 8.80 -29.42 4.64
CA GLN A 243 8.85 -27.99 4.32
C GLN A 243 9.96 -27.67 3.31
N LYS A 244 11.10 -28.37 3.39
CA LYS A 244 12.20 -28.21 2.41
C LYS A 244 11.75 -28.62 1.00
N LEU A 245 11.02 -29.73 0.89
CA LEU A 245 10.46 -30.18 -0.39
C LEU A 245 9.40 -29.20 -0.90
N GLU A 246 8.50 -28.71 -0.04
CA GLU A 246 7.49 -27.72 -0.40
C GLU A 246 8.13 -26.41 -0.90
N LEU A 247 9.16 -25.91 -0.22
CA LEU A 247 9.92 -24.73 -0.63
C LEU A 247 10.60 -24.95 -1.99
N ALA A 248 11.23 -26.10 -2.21
CA ALA A 248 11.87 -26.42 -3.48
C ALA A 248 10.85 -26.48 -4.64
N LEU A 249 9.68 -27.07 -4.42
CA LEU A 249 8.58 -27.09 -5.40
C LEU A 249 8.05 -25.68 -5.68
N LEU A 250 7.92 -24.83 -4.66
CA LEU A 250 7.54 -23.42 -4.80
C LEU A 250 8.57 -22.65 -5.64
N MET A 251 9.86 -22.77 -5.32
CA MET A 251 10.93 -22.12 -6.09
C MET A 251 10.93 -22.57 -7.55
N LYS A 252 10.73 -23.87 -7.82
CA LYS A 252 10.61 -24.39 -9.19
C LYS A 252 9.39 -23.81 -9.91
N ALA A 253 8.25 -23.70 -9.23
CA ALA A 253 7.05 -23.08 -9.79
C ALA A 253 7.25 -21.59 -10.09
N MET A 254 7.91 -20.84 -9.20
CA MET A 254 8.25 -19.43 -9.43
C MET A 254 9.19 -19.26 -10.63
N ALA A 255 10.22 -20.11 -10.75
CA ALA A 255 11.12 -20.10 -11.90
C ALA A 255 10.37 -20.40 -13.21
N LYS A 256 9.44 -21.37 -13.21
CA LYS A 256 8.56 -21.62 -14.36
C LYS A 256 7.66 -20.42 -14.67
N GLY A 257 7.13 -19.77 -13.62
CA GLY A 257 6.29 -18.57 -13.73
C GLY A 257 6.97 -17.44 -14.50
N GLN A 258 8.28 -17.24 -14.33
CA GLN A 258 9.03 -16.22 -15.10
C GLN A 258 8.99 -16.47 -16.62
N TYR A 259 9.10 -17.73 -17.05
CA TYR A 259 8.99 -18.07 -18.46
C TYR A 259 7.55 -17.91 -18.97
N THR A 260 6.55 -18.26 -18.15
CA THR A 260 5.15 -18.02 -18.48
C THR A 260 4.86 -16.53 -18.65
N LEU A 261 5.40 -15.67 -17.78
CA LEU A 261 5.31 -14.23 -17.89
C LEU A 261 5.92 -13.72 -19.19
N LEU A 262 7.15 -14.16 -19.50
CA LEU A 262 7.84 -13.74 -20.71
C LEU A 262 7.04 -14.09 -21.96
N ASN A 263 6.54 -15.33 -22.04
CA ASN A 263 5.73 -15.80 -23.17
C ASN A 263 4.43 -15.00 -23.30
N LEU A 264 3.76 -14.68 -22.18
CA LEU A 264 2.57 -13.84 -22.17
C LEU A 264 2.88 -12.45 -22.73
N LEU A 265 3.94 -11.80 -22.24
CA LEU A 265 4.32 -10.46 -22.69
C LEU A 265 4.70 -10.44 -24.18
N GLN A 266 5.42 -11.46 -24.67
CA GLN A 266 5.72 -11.61 -26.10
C GLN A 266 4.44 -11.78 -26.94
N ASN A 267 3.46 -12.54 -26.43
CA ASN A 267 2.19 -12.71 -27.13
C ASN A 267 1.39 -11.39 -27.16
N LEU A 268 1.32 -10.66 -26.05
CA LEU A 268 0.64 -9.37 -25.99
C LEU A 268 1.29 -8.33 -26.90
N GLU A 269 2.62 -8.26 -26.92
CA GLU A 269 3.39 -7.44 -27.86
C GLU A 269 3.09 -7.79 -29.32
N LYS A 270 3.18 -9.08 -29.68
CA LYS A 270 2.91 -9.56 -31.05
C LYS A 270 1.52 -9.15 -31.53
N ASN A 271 0.53 -9.15 -30.64
CA ASN A 271 -0.84 -8.76 -30.92
C ASN A 271 -1.10 -7.25 -30.73
N ARG A 272 -0.05 -6.45 -30.54
CA ARG A 272 -0.09 -4.99 -30.32
C ARG A 272 -1.06 -4.58 -29.20
N LYS A 273 -1.08 -5.34 -28.12
CA LYS A 273 -1.89 -5.07 -26.92
C LYS A 273 -1.16 -4.14 -25.97
N GLN A 274 -1.90 -3.21 -25.37
CA GLN A 274 -1.39 -2.35 -24.31
C GLN A 274 -1.37 -3.14 -22.99
N VAL A 275 -0.33 -2.95 -22.18
CA VAL A 275 -0.14 -3.69 -20.93
C VAL A 275 0.02 -2.74 -19.75
N ILE A 276 -0.60 -3.08 -18.62
CA ILE A 276 -0.26 -2.54 -17.29
C ILE A 276 0.37 -3.68 -16.50
N LEU A 277 1.68 -3.62 -16.30
CA LEU A 277 2.43 -4.61 -15.54
C LEU A 277 2.78 -4.07 -14.15
N ILE A 278 2.22 -4.65 -13.10
CA ILE A 278 2.56 -4.30 -11.72
C ILE A 278 3.26 -5.50 -11.07
N SER A 279 4.43 -5.31 -10.48
CA SER A 279 5.21 -6.41 -9.90
C SER A 279 6.15 -5.95 -8.78
N PHE A 280 6.93 -6.87 -8.22
CA PHE A 280 8.00 -6.55 -7.29
C PHE A 280 9.32 -6.30 -8.06
N PRO A 281 10.19 -5.37 -7.61
CA PRO A 281 11.46 -5.08 -8.28
C PRO A 281 12.33 -6.31 -8.52
N PHE A 282 12.45 -7.20 -7.53
CA PHE A 282 13.26 -8.42 -7.65
C PHE A 282 12.73 -9.39 -8.71
N GLN A 283 11.42 -9.45 -8.89
CA GLN A 283 10.80 -10.38 -9.84
C GLN A 283 11.05 -9.92 -11.28
N ILE A 284 10.96 -8.61 -11.53
CA ILE A 284 11.30 -8.00 -12.82
C ILE A 284 12.81 -8.07 -13.07
N TRP A 285 13.64 -7.90 -12.03
CA TRP A 285 15.09 -8.10 -12.15
C TRP A 285 15.45 -9.49 -12.65
N ASP A 286 14.90 -10.53 -12.01
CA ASP A 286 15.16 -11.93 -12.40
C ASP A 286 14.64 -12.22 -13.81
N LEU A 287 13.51 -11.62 -14.22
CA LEU A 287 13.02 -11.71 -15.59
C LEU A 287 14.00 -11.08 -16.59
N MET A 288 14.54 -9.90 -16.30
CA MET A 288 15.54 -9.25 -17.15
C MET A 288 16.83 -10.08 -17.26
N ASP A 289 17.27 -10.73 -16.17
CA ASP A 289 18.41 -11.65 -16.20
C ASP A 289 18.15 -12.84 -17.17
N ILE A 290 16.92 -13.37 -17.20
CA ILE A 290 16.53 -14.43 -18.15
C ILE A 290 16.49 -13.91 -19.58
N MET A 291 15.91 -12.73 -19.80
CA MET A 291 15.80 -12.10 -21.12
C MET A 291 17.18 -11.83 -21.71
N GLU A 292 18.11 -11.27 -20.93
CA GLU A 292 19.48 -11.00 -21.38
C GLU A 292 20.21 -12.28 -21.78
N LYS A 293 20.13 -13.34 -20.97
CA LYS A 293 20.75 -14.65 -21.27
C LYS A 293 20.20 -15.27 -22.56
N LYS A 294 18.94 -15.00 -22.90
CA LYS A 294 18.27 -15.50 -24.11
C LYS A 294 18.37 -14.55 -25.30
N GLY A 295 18.94 -13.35 -25.14
CA GLY A 295 18.94 -12.32 -26.18
C GLY A 295 17.54 -11.81 -26.53
N ILE A 296 16.57 -11.90 -25.61
CA ILE A 296 15.20 -11.46 -25.82
C ILE A 296 15.06 -10.01 -25.37
N LYS A 297 14.40 -9.20 -26.18
CA LYS A 297 13.92 -7.85 -25.83
C LYS A 297 12.48 -7.71 -26.27
N LEU A 298 11.76 -6.84 -25.57
CA LEU A 298 10.43 -6.39 -25.96
C LEU A 298 10.48 -4.89 -26.27
N ASN A 299 9.44 -4.40 -26.92
CA ASN A 299 9.15 -3.02 -27.26
C ASN A 299 7.70 -2.66 -26.87
N LEU A 300 7.38 -2.84 -25.60
CA LEU A 300 6.04 -2.55 -25.05
C LEU A 300 5.71 -1.05 -25.06
N GLY A 301 6.71 -0.18 -25.26
CA GLY A 301 6.53 1.26 -25.46
C GLY A 301 5.70 1.59 -26.71
N ASP A 302 5.76 0.78 -27.77
CA ASP A 302 5.00 0.99 -29.02
C ASP A 302 3.48 0.97 -28.83
N THR A 303 3.01 0.34 -27.75
CA THR A 303 1.59 0.28 -27.38
C THR A 303 1.25 1.18 -26.19
N ASN A 304 2.17 2.06 -25.79
CA ASN A 304 2.06 2.90 -24.61
C ASN A 304 1.79 2.08 -23.33
N SER A 305 2.45 0.92 -23.22
CA SER A 305 2.35 0.08 -22.03
C SER A 305 3.03 0.73 -20.84
N PHE A 306 2.53 0.42 -19.65
CA PHE A 306 2.96 0.97 -18.37
C PHE A 306 3.47 -0.13 -17.45
N MET A 307 4.51 0.18 -16.67
CA MET A 307 5.03 -0.70 -15.63
C MET A 307 5.11 0.03 -14.30
N ALA A 308 4.68 -0.63 -13.23
CA ALA A 308 4.97 -0.18 -11.88
C ALA A 308 5.60 -1.28 -11.01
N THR A 309 6.48 -0.85 -10.11
CA THR A 309 7.00 -1.72 -9.05
C THR A 309 6.63 -1.21 -7.68
N ALA A 310 6.46 -2.13 -6.72
CA ALA A 310 6.19 -1.79 -5.31
C ALA A 310 6.77 -2.86 -4.37
N GLY A 311 6.83 -2.58 -3.08
CA GLY A 311 7.24 -3.56 -2.04
C GLY A 311 8.74 -3.72 -1.82
N GLY A 312 9.56 -3.03 -2.63
CA GLY A 312 11.02 -2.90 -2.46
C GLY A 312 11.84 -4.16 -2.70
N TRP A 313 13.13 -4.07 -2.39
CA TRP A 313 14.15 -5.12 -2.62
C TRP A 313 14.35 -6.06 -1.43
N LYS A 314 13.38 -6.18 -0.51
CA LYS A 314 13.56 -6.81 0.82
C LYS A 314 14.14 -8.23 0.81
N ILE A 315 13.95 -8.98 -0.27
CA ILE A 315 14.45 -10.36 -0.43
C ILE A 315 15.88 -10.40 -1.03
N TYR A 316 16.34 -9.28 -1.62
CA TYR A 316 17.65 -9.13 -2.30
C TYR A 316 18.40 -7.88 -1.83
N SER A 317 18.38 -7.57 -0.53
CA SER A 317 19.03 -6.38 0.04
C SER A 317 20.55 -6.30 -0.20
N HIS A 318 21.18 -7.40 -0.62
CA HIS A 318 22.60 -7.49 -0.94
C HIS A 318 22.96 -6.91 -2.31
N LYS A 319 21.98 -6.78 -3.23
CA LYS A 319 22.20 -6.15 -4.53
C LYS A 319 22.02 -4.64 -4.39
N LYS A 320 23.10 -3.88 -4.54
CA LYS A 320 23.05 -2.41 -4.67
C LYS A 320 22.60 -2.05 -6.08
N VAL A 321 21.29 -2.07 -6.33
CA VAL A 321 20.69 -1.59 -7.58
C VAL A 321 20.07 -0.23 -7.30
N THR A 322 20.53 0.81 -8.00
CA THR A 322 19.91 2.13 -7.92
C THR A 322 18.58 2.12 -8.70
N GLU A 323 17.62 2.97 -8.31
CA GLU A 323 16.36 3.08 -9.06
C GLU A 323 16.58 3.53 -10.51
N GLU A 324 17.61 4.34 -10.75
CA GLU A 324 17.99 4.80 -12.07
C GLU A 324 18.53 3.65 -12.94
N ASP A 325 19.43 2.82 -12.39
CA ASP A 325 19.96 1.65 -13.09
C ASP A 325 18.85 0.66 -13.43
N PHE A 326 17.92 0.48 -12.50
CA PHE A 326 16.78 -0.39 -12.70
C PHE A 326 15.85 0.12 -13.81
N ALA A 327 15.51 1.41 -13.78
CA ALA A 327 14.67 2.05 -14.80
C ALA A 327 15.31 1.96 -16.20
N ARG A 328 16.61 2.24 -16.31
CA ARG A 328 17.36 2.14 -17.57
C ARG A 328 17.37 0.71 -18.12
N ARG A 329 17.47 -0.28 -17.23
CA ARG A 329 17.41 -1.69 -17.63
C ARG A 329 16.01 -2.07 -18.09
N ILE A 330 14.95 -1.57 -17.43
CA ILE A 330 13.57 -1.75 -17.87
C ILE A 330 13.38 -1.20 -19.28
N GLU A 331 13.85 0.02 -19.54
CA GLU A 331 13.77 0.64 -20.87
C GLU A 331 14.51 -0.20 -21.92
N LYS A 332 15.75 -0.63 -21.64
CA LYS A 332 16.54 -1.46 -22.56
C LYS A 332 15.90 -2.82 -22.88
N MET A 333 15.26 -3.45 -21.91
CA MET A 333 14.79 -4.83 -22.01
C MET A 333 13.32 -4.94 -22.43
N PHE A 334 12.47 -4.01 -21.97
CA PHE A 334 11.04 -4.00 -22.26
C PHE A 334 10.62 -2.93 -23.27
N GLY A 335 11.50 -1.97 -23.59
CA GLY A 335 11.17 -0.81 -24.43
C GLY A 335 10.17 0.14 -23.79
N ILE A 336 9.97 0.06 -22.47
CA ILE A 336 9.06 0.96 -21.73
C ILE A 336 9.83 2.24 -21.40
N PRO A 337 9.39 3.41 -21.90
CA PRO A 337 10.09 4.67 -21.67
C PRO A 337 9.96 5.11 -20.20
N LYS A 338 10.86 5.98 -19.74
CA LYS A 338 10.91 6.43 -18.33
C LYS A 338 9.61 7.10 -17.84
N GLU A 339 8.84 7.68 -18.74
CA GLU A 339 7.53 8.28 -18.49
C GLU A 339 6.46 7.23 -18.11
N ASN A 340 6.63 5.99 -18.58
CA ASN A 340 5.70 4.89 -18.36
C ASN A 340 6.19 3.87 -17.33
N TYR A 341 7.30 4.15 -16.64
CA TYR A 341 7.77 3.36 -15.51
C TYR A 341 7.73 4.15 -14.19
N ARG A 342 7.13 3.55 -13.16
CA ARG A 342 6.98 4.13 -11.81
C ARG A 342 7.32 3.11 -10.73
N ASP A 343 8.25 3.43 -9.86
CA ASP A 343 8.33 2.81 -8.55
C ASP A 343 7.35 3.47 -7.56
N ALA A 344 6.66 2.67 -6.77
CA ALA A 344 5.67 3.06 -5.78
C ALA A 344 6.17 2.77 -4.37
N TYR A 345 6.24 3.83 -3.54
CA TYR A 345 6.44 3.73 -2.12
C TYR A 345 5.11 3.84 -1.37
N GLY A 346 4.92 2.94 -0.43
CA GLY A 346 3.78 2.91 0.46
C GLY A 346 3.88 1.77 1.45
N MET A 347 2.89 1.67 2.32
CA MET A 347 2.81 0.65 3.36
C MET A 347 1.35 0.25 3.59
N SER A 348 1.14 -0.90 4.20
CA SER A 348 -0.20 -1.46 4.39
C SER A 348 -1.08 -0.58 5.28
N GLU A 349 -0.48 0.28 6.10
CA GLU A 349 -1.06 1.24 7.03
C GLU A 349 -1.47 2.57 6.36
N MET A 350 -1.04 2.81 5.13
CA MET A 350 -1.30 4.07 4.41
C MET A 350 -2.44 3.89 3.39
N ASN A 351 -3.33 4.87 3.30
CA ASN A 351 -4.44 4.91 2.32
C ASN A 351 -4.17 5.91 1.20
N GLY A 352 -2.91 5.99 0.81
CA GLY A 352 -2.37 6.75 -0.31
C GLY A 352 -1.09 6.08 -0.78
N LEU A 353 -0.39 6.71 -1.72
CA LEU A 353 0.89 6.22 -2.23
C LEU A 353 1.80 7.36 -2.62
N ALA A 354 3.10 7.12 -2.58
CA ALA A 354 4.09 7.98 -3.22
C ALA A 354 4.57 7.32 -4.51
N LEU A 355 4.31 7.92 -5.67
CA LEU A 355 4.84 7.42 -6.95
C LEU A 355 6.04 8.24 -7.38
N SER A 356 7.09 7.55 -7.80
CA SER A 356 8.26 8.18 -8.42
C SER A 356 7.86 8.99 -9.66
N CYS A 357 8.46 10.16 -9.86
CA CYS A 357 8.48 10.81 -11.15
C CYS A 357 9.51 10.14 -12.08
N GLU A 358 9.63 10.66 -13.30
CA GLU A 358 10.63 10.28 -14.30
C GLU A 358 12.04 10.28 -13.70
N GLU A 359 12.29 11.22 -12.79
CA GLU A 359 13.57 11.48 -12.12
C GLU A 359 13.65 10.84 -10.71
N ARG A 360 12.78 9.86 -10.44
CA ARG A 360 12.78 8.94 -9.28
C ARG A 360 12.39 9.52 -7.90
N TYR A 361 12.19 10.83 -7.78
CA TYR A 361 11.59 11.44 -6.58
C TYR A 361 10.13 11.01 -6.40
N LYS A 362 9.69 10.66 -5.18
CA LYS A 362 8.37 10.05 -4.96
C LYS A 362 7.33 11.05 -4.47
N HIS A 363 6.38 11.37 -5.33
CA HIS A 363 5.33 12.35 -5.07
C HIS A 363 4.20 11.72 -4.25
N LEU A 364 3.94 12.29 -3.07
CA LEU A 364 2.87 11.86 -2.18
C LEU A 364 1.51 12.36 -2.68
N THR A 365 0.47 11.59 -2.40
CA THR A 365 -0.92 12.04 -2.55
C THR A 365 -1.27 13.14 -1.56
N ASP A 366 -1.95 14.18 -2.02
CA ASP A 366 -2.12 15.45 -1.30
C ASP A 366 -2.73 15.38 0.09
N TRP A 367 -3.64 14.44 0.38
CA TRP A 367 -4.28 14.35 1.71
C TRP A 367 -3.36 13.76 2.78
N ILE A 368 -2.26 13.11 2.38
CA ILE A 368 -1.25 12.66 3.32
C ILE A 368 -0.52 13.90 3.83
N TYR A 369 -0.48 14.07 5.14
CA TYR A 369 0.35 15.07 5.80
C TYR A 369 1.65 14.38 6.26
N PRO A 370 2.76 14.53 5.53
CA PRO A 370 4.01 13.87 5.88
C PRO A 370 4.77 14.64 6.96
N ILE A 371 5.49 13.90 7.80
CA ILE A 371 6.32 14.41 8.89
C ILE A 371 7.64 13.65 8.85
N VAL A 372 8.76 14.34 9.06
CA VAL A 372 10.04 13.73 9.39
C VAL A 372 10.31 13.98 10.87
N LEU A 373 10.70 12.93 11.60
CA LEU A 373 11.06 13.03 13.01
C LEU A 373 12.55 12.78 13.20
N ASP A 374 13.19 13.53 14.10
CA ASP A 374 14.56 13.26 14.55
C ASP A 374 14.64 12.06 15.52
N ASP A 375 15.81 11.86 16.14
CA ASP A 375 16.05 10.77 17.09
C ASP A 375 15.33 11.01 18.43
N GLU A 376 15.04 12.26 18.77
CA GLU A 376 14.23 12.71 19.92
C GLU A 376 12.72 12.62 19.66
N MET A 377 12.31 12.22 18.45
CA MET A 377 10.93 12.07 18.01
C MET A 377 10.19 13.40 17.82
N GLU A 378 10.94 14.48 17.62
CA GLU A 378 10.42 15.81 17.33
C GLU A 378 10.37 16.07 15.82
N PRO A 379 9.36 16.81 15.32
CA PRO A 379 9.28 17.13 13.89
C PRO A 379 10.44 18.02 13.43
N VAL A 380 11.07 17.62 12.32
CA VAL A 380 12.07 18.42 11.61
C VAL A 380 11.53 18.95 10.29
N GLY A 381 12.18 20.00 9.77
CA GLY A 381 11.77 20.69 8.54
C GLY A 381 12.13 19.94 7.25
N PHE A 382 11.75 20.52 6.11
CA PHE A 382 12.17 20.06 4.79
C PHE A 382 13.70 20.06 4.64
N GLY A 383 14.23 19.11 3.89
CA GLY A 383 15.66 18.96 3.64
C GLY A 383 16.39 18.07 4.65
N GLU A 384 15.80 17.84 5.82
CA GLU A 384 16.37 17.00 6.87
C GLU A 384 16.04 15.51 6.66
N TRP A 385 16.96 14.65 7.10
CA TRP A 385 16.79 13.20 7.09
C TRP A 385 16.31 12.72 8.45
N GLY A 386 15.27 11.90 8.48
CA GLY A 386 14.77 11.33 9.73
C GLY A 386 13.69 10.29 9.50
N ARG A 387 13.01 9.91 10.58
CA ARG A 387 11.96 8.90 10.55
C ARG A 387 10.71 9.42 9.86
N PHE A 388 10.19 8.65 8.91
CA PHE A 388 8.93 9.00 8.25
C PHE A 388 7.72 8.71 9.15
N ALA A 389 6.90 9.73 9.33
CA ALA A 389 5.58 9.64 9.93
C ALA A 389 4.56 10.39 9.06
N PHE A 390 3.28 10.10 9.23
CA PHE A 390 2.23 10.78 8.47
C PHE A 390 0.88 10.77 9.18
N LEU A 391 0.06 11.77 8.83
CA LEU A 391 -1.36 11.82 9.16
C LEU A 391 -2.17 11.59 7.89
N ASP A 392 -2.98 10.53 7.90
CA ASP A 392 -3.81 10.09 6.79
C ASP A 392 -5.30 10.15 7.20
N PRO A 393 -6.04 11.19 6.77
CA PRO A 393 -7.47 11.33 7.06
C PRO A 393 -8.37 10.42 6.21
N ALA A 394 -7.83 9.66 5.25
CA ALA A 394 -8.65 8.80 4.39
C ALA A 394 -9.12 7.53 5.11
N GLY A 395 -8.40 7.10 6.15
CA GLY A 395 -8.75 5.97 7.01
C GLY A 395 -10.00 6.24 7.84
N TYR A 396 -11.02 5.39 7.67
CA TYR A 396 -12.21 5.37 8.53
C TYR A 396 -12.19 4.15 9.46
N GLY A 397 -11.69 3.00 9.00
CA GLY A 397 -11.58 1.77 9.80
C GLY A 397 -10.64 1.87 11.01
N TYR A 398 -9.53 2.60 10.89
CA TYR A 398 -8.50 2.74 11.93
C TYR A 398 -7.84 4.14 11.87
N PRO A 399 -7.19 4.60 12.95
CA PRO A 399 -6.52 5.91 12.96
C PRO A 399 -5.29 5.89 12.05
N GLY A 400 -5.33 6.65 10.95
CA GLY A 400 -4.23 6.79 9.99
C GLY A 400 -3.09 7.71 10.45
N PHE A 401 -2.77 7.73 11.75
CA PHE A 401 -1.72 8.59 12.31
C PHE A 401 -0.51 7.74 12.63
N ILE A 402 0.34 7.52 11.63
CA ILE A 402 1.29 6.41 11.63
C ILE A 402 2.71 6.91 11.65
N MET A 403 3.55 6.19 12.38
CA MET A 403 4.98 6.37 12.42
C MET A 403 5.65 5.11 11.92
N SER A 404 6.44 5.24 10.87
CA SER A 404 7.06 4.09 10.20
C SER A 404 8.44 3.75 10.76
N GLY A 405 8.95 2.60 10.35
CA GLY A 405 10.36 2.22 10.50
C GLY A 405 11.28 2.70 9.37
N ASP A 406 10.83 3.63 8.51
CA ASP A 406 11.58 4.10 7.35
C ASP A 406 12.26 5.45 7.62
N LYS A 407 13.45 5.64 7.04
CA LYS A 407 14.20 6.90 7.03
C LYS A 407 14.02 7.57 5.67
N VAL A 408 13.58 8.81 5.67
CA VAL A 408 13.29 9.61 4.46
C VAL A 408 13.79 11.04 4.63
N ARG A 409 13.82 11.77 3.51
CA ARG A 409 13.92 13.23 3.46
C ARG A 409 12.74 13.79 2.67
N LEU A 410 12.07 14.79 3.23
CA LEU A 410 10.98 15.50 2.56
C LEU A 410 11.54 16.74 1.86
N LEU A 411 11.02 17.02 0.66
CA LEU A 411 11.25 18.27 -0.07
C LEU A 411 9.90 18.95 -0.32
N GLU A 412 9.88 20.28 -0.21
CA GLU A 412 8.68 21.08 -0.45
C GLU A 412 8.21 21.01 -1.91
N LYS A 413 9.16 20.85 -2.84
CA LYS A 413 8.93 20.69 -4.27
C LYS A 413 9.97 19.76 -4.88
N CYS A 414 9.61 19.09 -5.97
CA CYS A 414 10.56 18.28 -6.72
C CYS A 414 11.61 19.17 -7.39
N PRO A 415 12.92 18.87 -7.29
CA PRO A 415 13.96 19.66 -7.94
C PRO A 415 14.10 19.36 -9.44
N LYS A 416 13.35 18.38 -9.98
CA LYS A 416 13.54 17.84 -11.32
C LYS A 416 12.29 17.83 -12.21
N CYS A 417 11.10 18.05 -11.65
CA CYS A 417 9.87 18.13 -12.44
C CYS A 417 8.92 19.17 -11.87
N ASP A 418 7.93 19.56 -12.68
CA ASP A 418 7.00 20.66 -12.36
C ASP A 418 5.77 20.21 -11.56
N LYS A 419 5.70 18.92 -11.19
CA LYS A 419 4.63 18.39 -10.33
C LYS A 419 4.70 19.10 -8.98
N THR A 420 3.59 19.68 -8.57
CA THR A 420 3.45 20.37 -7.28
C THR A 420 3.21 19.37 -6.13
N GLY A 421 3.30 19.86 -4.90
CA GLY A 421 3.06 19.06 -3.69
C GLY A 421 4.35 18.52 -3.06
N ILE A 422 4.20 17.98 -1.85
CA ILE A 422 5.32 17.46 -1.07
C ILE A 422 5.83 16.17 -1.70
N VAL A 423 7.14 16.03 -1.75
CA VAL A 423 7.82 14.91 -2.40
C VAL A 423 8.86 14.30 -1.48
N LEU A 424 8.98 12.99 -1.51
CA LEU A 424 10.06 12.25 -0.86
C LEU A 424 11.26 12.23 -1.78
N ASP A 425 12.45 12.33 -1.19
CA ASP A 425 13.68 11.99 -1.88
C ASP A 425 13.62 10.59 -2.52
N SER A 426 14.41 10.38 -3.57
CA SER A 426 14.51 9.07 -4.22
C SER A 426 15.08 7.99 -3.28
N GLU A 427 15.92 8.38 -2.32
CA GLU A 427 16.50 7.44 -1.36
C GLU A 427 15.57 7.23 -0.16
N ILE A 428 15.18 5.97 0.07
CA ILE A 428 14.41 5.55 1.23
C ILE A 428 15.09 4.32 1.83
N SER A 429 15.34 4.35 3.14
CA SER A 429 16.01 3.25 3.85
C SER A 429 15.26 2.87 5.13
N ARG A 430 15.69 1.79 5.81
CA ARG A 430 15.12 1.38 7.10
C ARG A 430 15.98 1.91 8.23
N ILE A 431 15.34 2.38 9.30
CA ILE A 431 16.03 2.68 10.54
C ILE A 431 16.31 1.34 11.25
N GLY A 432 17.59 1.04 11.49
CA GLY A 432 18.02 -0.17 12.19
C GLY A 432 17.54 -0.18 13.65
N GLY A 433 17.09 -1.34 14.16
CA GLY A 433 16.71 -1.48 15.58
C GLY A 433 15.44 -0.75 16.01
N ALA A 434 14.69 -0.18 15.06
CA ALA A 434 13.57 0.72 15.27
C ALA A 434 12.25 0.07 15.77
N GLU A 435 12.33 -0.91 16.67
CA GLU A 435 11.19 -1.13 17.56
C GLU A 435 11.18 0.02 18.56
N ALA A 436 10.16 0.87 18.51
CA ALA A 436 9.93 1.88 19.53
C ALA A 436 9.51 1.18 20.84
N ARG A 437 10.47 0.53 21.52
CA ARG A 437 10.24 -0.37 22.65
C ARG A 437 9.43 0.29 23.77
N GLY A 438 9.61 1.60 23.99
CA GLY A 438 8.84 2.37 24.98
C GLY A 438 7.36 2.58 24.60
N CYS A 439 7.09 2.99 23.36
CA CYS A 439 5.71 3.22 22.89
C CYS A 439 4.92 1.91 22.76
N GLY A 440 5.57 0.83 22.30
CA GLY A 440 4.93 -0.48 22.18
C GLY A 440 4.44 -1.04 23.52
N ASN A 441 5.26 -0.93 24.58
CA ASN A 441 4.87 -1.39 25.92
C ASN A 441 3.69 -0.60 26.49
N LEU A 442 3.68 0.73 26.34
CA LEU A 442 2.54 1.57 26.73
C LEU A 442 1.26 1.12 26.02
N MET A 443 1.32 0.93 24.70
CA MET A 443 0.16 0.54 23.91
C MET A 443 -0.38 -0.85 24.30
N ARG A 444 0.49 -1.82 24.55
CA ARG A 444 0.09 -3.15 25.06
C ARG A 444 -0.59 -3.06 26.43
N ASN A 445 -0.11 -2.21 27.32
CA ASN A 445 -0.73 -2.00 28.62
C ASN A 445 -2.15 -1.43 28.47
N LEU A 446 -2.34 -0.41 27.62
CA LEU A 446 -3.65 0.18 27.34
C LEU A 446 -4.66 -0.86 26.82
N LEU A 447 -4.22 -1.76 25.94
CA LEU A 447 -5.07 -2.84 25.41
C LEU A 447 -5.49 -3.86 26.50
N SER A 448 -4.63 -4.07 27.51
CA SER A 448 -4.86 -5.03 28.61
C SER A 448 -5.81 -4.52 29.70
N GLU A 449 -5.85 -3.21 29.94
CA GLU A 449 -6.68 -2.57 31.00
C GLU A 449 -8.19 -2.76 30.79
N LYS A 450 -8.63 -3.14 29.58
CA LYS A 450 -10.05 -3.38 29.26
C LYS A 450 -10.48 -4.85 29.24
N LEU A 451 -9.55 -5.81 29.26
CA LEU A 451 -9.91 -7.23 29.36
C LEU A 451 -10.30 -7.63 30.80
N THR A 452 -10.16 -6.70 31.76
CA THR A 452 -10.34 -6.91 33.20
C THR A 452 -11.54 -6.15 33.81
N ASN A 453 -12.34 -5.44 33.00
CA ASN A 453 -13.55 -4.73 33.44
C ASN A 453 -14.82 -5.19 32.73
#